data_AF-A0A933T3D8-F1
#
_entry.id   AF-A0A933T3D8-F1
#
_cell.length_a   1.000
_cell.length_b   1.000
_cell.length_c   1.000
_cell.angle_alpha   90.00
_cell.angle_beta   90.00
_cell.angle_gamma   90.00
#
_symmetry.space_group_name_H-M   'P 1'
#
loop_
_entity.id
_entity.type
_entity.pdbx_description
1 polymer ?
#
loop_
_entity_poly.entity_id
_entity_poly.type
_entity_poly.pdbx_seq_one_letter_code
_entity_poly.pdbx_strand_id
1 'polypeptide(L)'
;MYKLKLFSGASGLWWRRALIIMVVILYGWTFQKTFQNTEKCTPLWGYSSESIYAAISELKYGAKPFHTYQRVKEVMWNSVADSVAQRRGRNECGPDVSSINQGINRALELKDLGAEIYVHTSLLGTELPGYALLCKIGFYFFGFKFESIFYAYWLLLMLPALILLISFHNKNSVLYVLFLYTIALSAILQTQGFLEEGVLRARHFVMLTILPVFHLALVMANAQNKQRWFIYFGAAIQALILSWAVFTRPAGLYQFLYLLAITVVFFVYYIRKKRWRALIKVAYPIILILVCYGSLRTYGSPPVNSNSLTSASSLTSRGCIWHPFLLGLGAHPDATLKHGLAWSDTAVIDIIEKRAPEYGLVWQGVFTDFAHEKNVIVQCSKEYETILKDEYFRIFRQDPWFVISAYFYGVIEYFRLYFSQLRPGEWAAYHNFGLWDVINRETLILISLGIAILFRMTSVPKITLQPLGLFVIGFLFAIPIPVLVYPVNHAIADSSVYLTVFLFAVFVEAGVIALQMFVQILAGIFMRKDKI
;
A
#
# COMPACT_ATOMS: atom_id res chain seq x y z
N MET A 1 15.98 28.67 37.84
CA MET A 1 15.78 27.87 36.61
C MET A 1 16.12 28.75 35.40
N TYR A 2 17.40 28.81 35.01
CA TYR A 2 17.86 29.65 33.90
C TYR A 2 17.39 29.06 32.56
N LYS A 3 16.47 29.74 31.86
CA LYS A 3 16.16 29.42 30.46
C LYS A 3 17.37 29.82 29.61
N LEU A 4 18.24 28.85 29.30
CA LEU A 4 19.29 28.95 28.29
C LEU A 4 18.67 29.35 26.94
N LYS A 5 18.54 30.65 26.70
CA LYS A 5 17.97 31.25 25.48
C LYS A 5 18.97 31.29 24.30
N LEU A 6 20.20 30.82 24.51
CA LEU A 6 21.36 31.07 23.64
C LEU A 6 21.43 30.23 22.36
N PHE A 7 20.53 29.28 22.12
CA PHE A 7 20.62 28.41 20.93
C PHE A 7 19.39 28.41 20.00
N SER A 8 18.40 29.27 20.21
CA SER A 8 17.07 29.08 19.59
C SER A 8 16.98 29.32 18.08
N GLY A 9 17.89 30.11 17.47
CA GLY A 9 17.82 30.46 16.05
C GLY A 9 18.65 29.54 15.13
N ALA A 10 19.97 29.48 15.35
CA ALA A 10 20.89 28.75 14.47
C ALA A 10 20.78 27.23 14.58
N SER A 11 20.50 26.70 15.78
CA SER A 11 20.41 25.24 15.99
C SER A 11 19.24 24.61 15.21
N GLY A 12 18.11 25.32 15.11
CA GLY A 12 16.93 24.81 14.42
C GLY A 12 17.15 24.55 12.93
N LEU A 13 17.99 25.36 12.27
CA LEU A 13 18.32 25.17 10.85
C LEU A 13 19.19 23.93 10.63
N TRP A 14 20.18 23.69 11.50
CA TRP A 14 21.05 22.52 11.42
C TRP A 14 20.26 21.21 11.59
N TRP A 15 19.33 21.15 12.55
CA TRP A 15 18.50 19.96 12.75
C TRP A 15 17.57 19.67 11.57
N ARG A 16 16.99 20.71 10.95
CA ARG A 16 16.19 20.53 9.72
C ARG A 16 17.03 19.93 8.61
N ARG A 17 18.24 20.46 8.38
CA ARG A 17 19.16 19.94 7.35
C ARG A 17 19.56 18.50 7.65
N ALA A 18 19.88 18.19 8.90
CA ALA A 18 20.21 16.83 9.32
C ALA A 18 19.05 15.85 9.03
N LEU A 19 17.82 16.18 9.43
CA LEU A 19 16.64 15.34 9.13
C LEU A 19 16.42 15.15 7.63
N ILE A 20 16.56 16.21 6.83
CA ILE A 20 16.43 16.13 5.37
C ILE A 20 17.49 15.19 4.78
N ILE A 21 18.76 15.37 5.17
CA ILE A 21 19.87 14.52 4.70
C ILE A 21 19.63 13.07 5.08
N MET A 22 19.21 12.82 6.32
CA MET A 22 18.93 11.45 6.79
C MET A 22 17.78 10.80 6.03
N VAL A 23 16.70 11.52 5.76
CA VAL A 23 15.59 11.01 4.92
C VAL A 23 16.12 10.63 3.54
N VAL A 24 16.92 11.48 2.90
CA VAL A 24 17.50 11.19 1.57
C VAL A 24 18.42 9.97 1.60
N ILE A 25 19.33 9.89 2.58
CA ILE A 25 20.24 8.75 2.73
C ILE A 25 19.45 7.46 2.93
N LEU A 26 18.43 7.48 3.80
CA LEU A 26 17.60 6.30 4.06
C LEU A 26 16.85 5.85 2.81
N TYR A 27 16.23 6.78 2.07
CA TYR A 27 15.58 6.45 0.81
C TYR A 27 16.53 5.82 -0.21
N GLY A 28 17.74 6.38 -0.36
CA GLY A 28 18.76 5.83 -1.27
C GLY A 28 19.22 4.43 -0.84
N TRP A 29 19.40 4.22 0.46
CA TRP A 29 19.78 2.92 1.01
C TRP A 29 18.66 1.87 0.85
N THR A 30 17.40 2.23 1.16
CA THR A 30 16.25 1.34 0.98
C THR A 30 16.03 1.01 -0.50
N PHE A 31 16.19 1.98 -1.39
CA PHE A 31 16.16 1.78 -2.84
C PHE A 31 17.20 0.74 -3.26
N GLN A 32 18.46 0.91 -2.84
CA GLN A 32 19.53 -0.01 -3.22
C GLN A 32 19.28 -1.43 -2.72
N LYS A 33 18.89 -1.61 -1.44
CA LYS A 33 18.57 -2.94 -0.89
C LYS A 33 17.41 -3.59 -1.64
N THR A 34 16.30 -2.87 -1.85
CA THR A 34 15.14 -3.42 -2.55
C THR A 34 15.41 -3.71 -4.03
N PHE A 35 16.27 -2.93 -4.69
CA PHE A 35 16.68 -3.18 -6.07
C PHE A 35 17.42 -4.51 -6.19
N GLN A 36 18.43 -4.72 -5.34
CA GLN A 36 19.19 -5.98 -5.29
C GLN A 36 18.29 -7.20 -5.02
N ASN A 37 17.22 -7.02 -4.24
CA ASN A 37 16.27 -8.10 -3.98
C ASN A 37 15.33 -8.34 -5.17
N THR A 38 14.92 -7.28 -5.87
CA THR A 38 14.10 -7.40 -7.09
C THR A 38 14.84 -8.10 -8.22
N GLU A 39 16.16 -7.93 -8.33
CA GLU A 39 16.98 -8.67 -9.29
C GLU A 39 17.02 -10.18 -9.01
N LYS A 40 16.99 -10.56 -7.72
CA LYS A 40 16.98 -11.97 -7.29
C LYS A 40 15.61 -12.61 -7.46
N CYS A 41 14.57 -11.87 -7.10
CA CYS A 41 13.20 -12.34 -7.03
C CYS A 41 12.26 -11.32 -7.69
N THR A 42 11.74 -11.65 -8.86
CA THR A 42 10.69 -10.86 -9.50
C THR A 42 9.33 -11.26 -8.93
N PRO A 43 8.32 -10.37 -8.94
CA PRO A 43 6.97 -10.72 -8.50
C PRO A 43 6.43 -11.89 -9.33
N LEU A 44 5.57 -12.71 -8.70
CA LEU A 44 4.95 -13.88 -9.34
C LEU A 44 4.40 -13.55 -10.73
N TRP A 45 4.78 -14.39 -11.69
CA TRP A 45 4.50 -14.22 -13.11
C TRP A 45 3.10 -14.72 -13.43
N GLY A 46 2.19 -13.76 -13.56
CA GLY A 46 0.79 -13.96 -13.90
C GLY A 46 0.21 -12.59 -14.23
N TYR A 47 -0.62 -12.05 -13.35
CA TYR A 47 -1.24 -10.74 -13.53
C TYR A 47 -0.27 -9.59 -13.90
N SER A 48 0.94 -9.58 -13.30
CA SER A 48 1.97 -8.57 -13.59
C SER A 48 2.47 -8.61 -15.04
N SER A 49 2.46 -9.78 -15.69
CA SER A 49 2.97 -9.93 -17.05
C SER A 49 1.97 -9.44 -18.09
N GLU A 50 0.67 -9.65 -17.88
CA GLU A 50 -0.39 -9.10 -18.74
C GLU A 50 -0.31 -7.57 -18.86
N SER A 51 -0.01 -6.90 -17.76
CA SER A 51 0.19 -5.45 -17.73
C SER A 51 1.41 -4.99 -18.51
N ILE A 52 2.49 -5.80 -18.52
CA ILE A 52 3.67 -5.55 -19.36
C ILE A 52 3.29 -5.68 -20.83
N TYR A 53 2.53 -6.72 -21.19
CA TYR A 53 2.14 -6.98 -22.58
C TYR A 53 1.23 -5.87 -23.12
N ALA A 54 0.28 -5.42 -22.29
CA ALA A 54 -0.61 -4.30 -22.60
C ALA A 54 0.18 -3.00 -22.77
N ALA A 55 1.13 -2.72 -21.88
CA ALA A 55 1.98 -1.53 -21.96
C ALA A 55 2.85 -1.51 -23.23
N ILE A 56 3.42 -2.65 -23.63
CA ILE A 56 4.17 -2.79 -24.90
C ILE A 56 3.23 -2.59 -26.08
N SER A 57 2.09 -3.29 -26.09
CA SER A 57 1.11 -3.20 -27.18
C SER A 57 0.62 -1.78 -27.42
N GLU A 58 0.35 -1.03 -26.35
CA GLU A 58 -0.08 0.36 -26.44
C GLU A 58 1.07 1.28 -26.88
N LEU A 59 2.22 1.26 -26.20
CA LEU A 59 3.29 2.22 -26.47
C LEU A 59 4.03 1.98 -27.79
N LYS A 60 4.24 0.71 -28.17
CA LYS A 60 5.00 0.35 -29.38
C LYS A 60 4.10 0.22 -30.61
N TYR A 61 2.90 -0.31 -30.44
CA TYR A 61 2.04 -0.72 -31.55
C TYR A 61 0.71 0.04 -31.63
N GLY A 62 0.45 0.98 -30.72
CA GLY A 62 -0.75 1.84 -30.77
C GLY A 62 -2.05 1.12 -30.41
N ALA A 63 -1.98 0.00 -29.68
CA ALA A 63 -3.18 -0.65 -29.16
C ALA A 63 -3.97 0.31 -28.25
N LYS A 64 -5.29 0.09 -28.14
CA LYS A 64 -6.11 0.82 -27.17
C LYS A 64 -5.66 0.51 -25.73
N PRO A 65 -5.91 1.40 -24.76
CA PRO A 65 -5.52 1.17 -23.37
C PRO A 65 -6.03 -0.18 -22.83
N PHE A 66 -5.13 -0.95 -22.21
CA PHE A 66 -5.40 -2.29 -21.64
C PHE A 66 -5.68 -3.40 -22.66
N HIS A 67 -5.54 -3.12 -23.96
CA HIS A 67 -5.58 -4.15 -25.00
C HIS A 67 -4.16 -4.69 -25.26
N THR A 68 -4.09 -5.99 -25.55
CA THR A 68 -2.85 -6.68 -25.87
C THR A 68 -2.98 -7.39 -27.20
N TYR A 69 -1.95 -7.27 -28.05
CA TYR A 69 -1.82 -8.13 -29.23
C TYR A 69 -1.44 -9.55 -28.79
N GLN A 70 -2.16 -10.56 -29.27
CA GLN A 70 -1.92 -11.96 -28.90
C GLN A 70 -0.46 -12.37 -29.10
N ARG A 71 0.14 -11.93 -30.21
CA ARG A 71 1.52 -12.25 -30.55
C ARG A 71 2.53 -11.69 -29.53
N VAL A 72 2.25 -10.52 -28.96
CA VAL A 72 3.07 -9.93 -27.88
C VAL A 72 2.99 -10.80 -26.64
N LYS A 73 1.78 -11.23 -26.23
CA LYS A 73 1.57 -12.15 -25.10
C LYS A 73 2.33 -13.47 -25.30
N GLU A 74 2.18 -14.10 -26.46
CA GLU A 74 2.83 -15.37 -26.80
C GLU A 74 4.36 -15.29 -26.73
N VAL A 75 4.95 -14.29 -27.39
CA VAL A 75 6.41 -14.13 -27.41
C VAL A 75 6.95 -13.90 -26.01
N MET A 76 6.29 -13.04 -25.24
CA MET A 76 6.68 -12.77 -23.86
C MET A 76 6.56 -14.02 -22.97
N TRP A 77 5.46 -14.77 -23.10
CA TRP A 77 5.22 -15.98 -22.31
C TRP A 77 6.21 -17.10 -22.64
N ASN A 78 6.51 -17.30 -23.92
CA ASN A 78 7.47 -18.30 -24.36
C ASN A 78 8.89 -17.96 -23.89
N SER A 79 9.24 -16.68 -23.80
CA SER A 79 10.56 -16.23 -23.32
C SER A 79 10.82 -16.47 -21.84
N VAL A 80 9.78 -16.73 -21.04
CA VAL A 80 9.88 -16.89 -19.58
C VAL A 80 9.39 -18.25 -19.09
N ALA A 81 8.77 -19.06 -19.95
CA ALA A 81 8.17 -20.35 -19.60
C ALA A 81 9.17 -21.28 -18.91
N ASP A 82 10.39 -21.41 -19.43
CA ASP A 82 11.43 -22.26 -18.84
C ASP A 82 11.87 -21.76 -17.46
N SER A 83 12.06 -20.44 -17.32
CA SER A 83 12.42 -19.81 -16.05
C SER A 83 11.32 -20.00 -15.00
N VAL A 84 10.06 -19.83 -15.40
CA VAL A 84 8.89 -20.10 -14.56
C VAL A 84 8.85 -21.58 -14.16
N ALA A 85 9.05 -22.52 -15.08
CA ALA A 85 9.03 -23.96 -14.78
C ALA A 85 10.15 -24.36 -13.80
N GLN A 86 11.36 -23.86 -14.00
CA GLN A 86 12.51 -24.12 -13.12
C GLN A 86 12.37 -23.51 -11.72
N ARG A 87 11.59 -22.42 -11.60
CA ARG A 87 11.38 -21.71 -10.33
C ARG A 87 10.08 -22.09 -9.62
N ARG A 88 9.09 -22.67 -10.33
CA ARG A 88 7.85 -23.20 -9.73
C ARG A 88 8.10 -24.27 -8.67
N GLY A 89 9.15 -25.09 -8.82
CA GLY A 89 9.56 -26.05 -7.77
C GLY A 89 10.15 -25.42 -6.51
N ARG A 90 10.35 -24.10 -6.50
CA ARG A 90 10.90 -23.31 -5.38
C ARG A 90 9.90 -22.24 -4.86
N ASN A 91 8.63 -22.35 -5.23
CA ASN A 91 7.44 -21.61 -4.74
C ASN A 91 7.44 -20.08 -4.58
N GLU A 92 8.54 -19.33 -4.76
CA GLU A 92 8.62 -17.99 -4.16
C GLU A 92 9.00 -16.84 -5.11
N CYS A 93 9.50 -17.12 -6.32
CA CYS A 93 9.93 -16.06 -7.24
C CYS A 93 9.39 -16.22 -8.65
N GLY A 94 9.10 -15.09 -9.29
CA GLY A 94 8.88 -15.03 -10.74
C GLY A 94 10.15 -15.35 -11.56
N PRO A 95 10.05 -15.29 -12.90
CA PRO A 95 11.16 -15.56 -13.80
C PRO A 95 12.29 -14.58 -13.58
N ASP A 96 13.50 -14.99 -13.93
CA ASP A 96 14.66 -14.11 -13.89
C ASP A 96 14.48 -12.89 -14.80
N VAL A 97 15.06 -11.77 -14.38
CA VAL A 97 14.97 -10.48 -15.09
C VAL A 97 15.51 -10.57 -16.52
N SER A 98 16.54 -11.39 -16.76
CA SER A 98 17.10 -11.59 -18.11
C SER A 98 16.09 -12.21 -19.08
N SER A 99 15.37 -13.25 -18.68
CA SER A 99 14.33 -13.90 -19.47
C SER A 99 13.19 -12.93 -19.78
N ILE A 100 12.79 -12.11 -18.80
CA ILE A 100 11.79 -11.05 -19.01
C ILE A 100 12.26 -10.05 -20.05
N ASN A 101 13.47 -9.51 -19.89
CA ASN A 101 14.05 -8.53 -20.82
C ASN A 101 14.25 -9.12 -22.22
N GLN A 102 14.60 -10.40 -22.34
CA GLN A 102 14.64 -11.09 -23.63
C GLN A 102 13.26 -11.14 -24.28
N GLY A 103 12.22 -11.46 -23.50
CA GLY A 103 10.83 -11.41 -23.95
C GLY A 103 10.45 -10.01 -24.45
N ILE A 104 10.78 -8.96 -23.68
CA ILE A 104 10.49 -7.57 -24.05
C ILE A 104 11.16 -7.24 -25.39
N ASN A 105 12.44 -7.54 -25.55
CA ASN A 105 13.17 -7.25 -26.79
C ASN A 105 12.57 -7.98 -28.00
N ARG A 106 12.29 -9.29 -27.87
CA ARG A 106 11.63 -10.06 -28.93
C ARG A 106 10.25 -9.52 -29.26
N ALA A 107 9.49 -9.10 -28.25
CA ALA A 107 8.17 -8.51 -28.45
C ALA A 107 8.24 -7.18 -29.20
N LEU A 108 9.30 -6.37 -29.01
CA LEU A 108 9.50 -5.09 -29.73
C LEU A 108 9.95 -5.28 -31.20
N GLU A 109 10.51 -6.44 -31.53
CA GLU A 109 10.99 -6.80 -32.87
C GLU A 109 9.90 -7.39 -33.77
N LEU A 110 8.69 -7.62 -33.24
CA LEU A 110 7.56 -8.12 -34.02
C LEU A 110 7.21 -7.16 -35.16
N LYS A 111 7.21 -7.70 -36.38
CA LYS A 111 6.82 -7.00 -37.62
C LYS A 111 5.36 -7.24 -38.01
N ASP A 112 4.84 -8.42 -37.67
CA ASP A 112 3.44 -8.81 -37.85
C ASP A 112 2.83 -9.16 -36.50
N LEU A 113 1.73 -8.51 -36.18
CA LEU A 113 1.04 -8.61 -34.89
C LEU A 113 -0.15 -9.57 -34.95
N GLY A 114 -0.59 -9.96 -36.16
CA GLY A 114 -1.89 -10.59 -36.39
C GLY A 114 -3.07 -9.63 -36.18
N ALA A 115 -4.28 -10.07 -36.55
CA ALA A 115 -5.51 -9.29 -36.37
C ALA A 115 -6.15 -9.46 -34.97
N GLU A 116 -5.72 -10.46 -34.20
CA GLU A 116 -6.33 -10.82 -32.92
C GLU A 116 -5.84 -9.92 -31.78
N ILE A 117 -6.71 -8.99 -31.39
CA ILE A 117 -6.53 -8.12 -30.22
C ILE A 117 -7.37 -8.67 -29.08
N TYR A 118 -6.72 -9.05 -27.99
CA TYR A 118 -7.39 -9.52 -26.79
C TYR A 118 -7.61 -8.35 -25.83
N VAL A 119 -8.81 -8.30 -25.27
CA VAL A 119 -9.07 -7.55 -24.04
C VAL A 119 -8.86 -8.52 -22.90
N HIS A 120 -7.84 -8.30 -22.08
CA HIS A 120 -7.67 -9.12 -20.88
C HIS A 120 -8.81 -8.80 -19.91
N THR A 121 -9.76 -9.71 -19.82
CA THR A 121 -10.87 -9.65 -18.85
C THR A 121 -10.36 -9.72 -17.42
N SER A 122 -9.23 -10.41 -17.18
CA SER A 122 -8.45 -10.38 -15.93
C SER A 122 -7.95 -8.97 -15.57
N LEU A 123 -7.40 -8.22 -16.54
CA LEU A 123 -6.98 -6.82 -16.34
C LEU A 123 -8.15 -5.91 -16.00
N LEU A 124 -9.37 -6.22 -16.45
CA LEU A 124 -10.58 -5.43 -16.18
C LEU A 124 -11.30 -5.84 -14.88
N GLY A 125 -11.15 -7.11 -14.46
CA GLY A 125 -11.81 -7.69 -13.28
C GLY A 125 -11.00 -7.64 -11.97
N THR A 126 -9.67 -7.48 -12.04
CA THR A 126 -8.79 -7.42 -10.86
C THR A 126 -7.71 -6.34 -10.99
N GLU A 127 -7.22 -5.87 -9.83
CA GLU A 127 -6.04 -5.05 -9.42
C GLU A 127 -4.99 -4.48 -10.43
N LEU A 128 -5.30 -4.35 -11.72
CA LEU A 128 -4.29 -4.36 -12.79
C LEU A 128 -4.30 -3.19 -13.78
N PRO A 129 -5.39 -2.42 -14.00
CA PRO A 129 -5.31 -1.26 -14.88
C PRO A 129 -4.26 -0.26 -14.38
N GLY A 130 -4.19 -0.08 -13.06
CA GLY A 130 -3.18 0.79 -12.47
C GLY A 130 -1.75 0.25 -12.59
N TYR A 131 -1.55 -1.06 -12.56
CA TYR A 131 -0.23 -1.67 -12.76
C TYR A 131 0.24 -1.56 -14.23
N ALA A 132 -0.65 -1.74 -15.20
CA ALA A 132 -0.36 -1.46 -16.61
C ALA A 132 0.06 0.01 -16.83
N LEU A 133 -0.60 0.96 -16.15
CA LEU A 133 -0.15 2.36 -16.16
C LEU A 133 1.25 2.54 -15.56
N LEU A 134 1.61 1.81 -14.51
CA LEU A 134 2.98 1.81 -13.98
C LEU A 134 3.98 1.34 -15.03
N CYS A 135 3.69 0.21 -15.69
CA CYS A 135 4.55 -0.33 -16.75
C CYS A 135 4.75 0.68 -17.87
N LYS A 136 3.68 1.37 -18.28
CA LYS A 136 3.76 2.44 -19.28
C LYS A 136 4.63 3.61 -18.83
N ILE A 137 4.42 4.11 -17.62
CA ILE A 137 5.24 5.19 -17.04
C ILE A 137 6.71 4.75 -17.01
N GLY A 138 6.97 3.52 -16.57
CA GLY A 138 8.31 2.92 -16.56
C GLY A 138 8.95 2.92 -17.94
N PHE A 139 8.29 2.30 -18.93
CA PHE A 139 8.82 2.22 -20.29
C PHE A 139 9.00 3.58 -20.95
N TYR A 140 8.07 4.52 -20.70
CA TYR A 140 8.16 5.86 -21.25
C TYR A 140 9.35 6.65 -20.71
N PHE A 141 9.60 6.63 -19.39
CA PHE A 141 10.67 7.42 -18.77
C PHE A 141 12.04 6.74 -18.77
N PHE A 142 12.08 5.41 -18.64
CA PHE A 142 13.33 4.66 -18.42
C PHE A 142 13.64 3.63 -19.52
N GLY A 143 12.78 3.54 -20.56
CA GLY A 143 12.94 2.63 -21.69
C GLY A 143 12.35 1.23 -21.45
N PHE A 144 12.27 0.43 -22.51
CA PHE A 144 11.66 -0.91 -22.48
C PHE A 144 12.56 -1.96 -21.82
N LYS A 145 12.58 -1.95 -20.49
CA LYS A 145 13.26 -2.94 -19.64
C LYS A 145 12.44 -3.19 -18.38
N PHE A 146 12.53 -4.37 -17.79
CA PHE A 146 11.79 -4.72 -16.58
C PHE A 146 12.13 -3.79 -15.41
N GLU A 147 13.41 -3.43 -15.26
CA GLU A 147 13.93 -2.54 -14.23
C GLU A 147 13.27 -1.14 -14.27
N SER A 148 12.81 -0.71 -15.44
CA SER A 148 12.07 0.54 -15.63
C SER A 148 10.79 0.60 -14.79
N ILE A 149 10.13 -0.54 -14.56
CA ILE A 149 8.94 -0.65 -13.71
C ILE A 149 9.31 -0.39 -12.25
N PHE A 150 10.44 -0.95 -11.80
CA PHE A 150 10.99 -0.70 -10.48
C PHE A 150 11.36 0.77 -10.27
N TYR A 151 12.01 1.40 -11.25
CA TYR A 151 12.35 2.82 -11.18
C TYR A 151 11.10 3.72 -11.15
N ALA A 152 10.06 3.39 -11.92
CA ALA A 152 8.79 4.10 -11.86
C ALA A 152 8.10 3.96 -10.50
N TYR A 153 8.08 2.76 -9.92
CA TYR A 153 7.54 2.55 -8.57
C TYR A 153 8.26 3.42 -7.54
N TRP A 154 9.59 3.40 -7.55
CA TRP A 154 10.39 4.20 -6.61
C TRP A 154 10.27 5.69 -6.84
N LEU A 155 10.11 6.14 -8.09
CA LEU A 155 9.78 7.52 -8.39
C LEU A 155 8.46 7.92 -7.72
N LEU A 156 7.42 7.10 -7.83
CA LEU A 156 6.12 7.33 -7.19
C LEU A 156 6.17 7.23 -5.65
N LEU A 157 7.13 6.50 -5.08
CA LEU A 157 7.35 6.40 -3.64
C LEU A 157 8.16 7.59 -3.08
N MET A 158 9.18 8.07 -3.81
CA MET A 158 10.04 9.18 -3.39
C MET A 158 9.42 10.55 -3.66
N LEU A 159 8.69 10.71 -4.76
CA LEU A 159 8.11 12.00 -5.16
C LEU A 159 7.18 12.58 -4.07
N PRO A 160 6.30 11.79 -3.40
CA PRO A 160 5.53 12.26 -2.27
C PRO A 160 6.36 12.84 -1.13
N ALA A 161 7.48 12.18 -0.79
CA ALA A 161 8.39 12.63 0.25
C ALA A 161 9.07 13.95 -0.13
N LEU A 162 9.56 14.07 -1.37
CA LEU A 162 10.17 15.31 -1.88
C LEU A 162 9.19 16.49 -1.85
N ILE A 163 7.95 16.27 -2.29
CA ILE A 163 6.90 17.30 -2.26
C ILE A 163 6.62 17.72 -0.81
N LEU A 164 6.57 16.78 0.12
CA LEU A 164 6.34 17.05 1.54
C LEU A 164 7.52 17.82 2.16
N LEU A 165 8.77 17.46 1.81
CA LEU A 165 9.97 18.22 2.18
C LEU A 165 9.90 19.65 1.67
N ILE A 166 9.64 19.87 0.38
CA ILE A 166 9.57 21.22 -0.21
C ILE A 166 8.44 22.04 0.45
N SER A 167 7.27 21.43 0.59
CA SER A 167 6.06 22.10 1.11
C SER A 167 6.15 22.46 2.59
N PHE A 168 6.79 21.62 3.40
CA PHE A 168 6.79 21.72 4.85
C PHE A 168 8.19 21.74 5.49
N HIS A 169 9.27 22.06 4.75
CA HIS A 169 10.65 22.13 5.27
C HIS A 169 10.83 22.99 6.52
N ASN A 170 9.97 23.99 6.74
CA ASN A 170 10.03 24.86 7.92
C ASN A 170 9.32 24.28 9.15
N LYS A 171 8.69 23.10 9.05
CA LYS A 171 7.91 22.47 10.11
C LYS A 171 8.65 21.25 10.64
N ASN A 172 9.40 21.43 11.73
CA ASN A 172 10.20 20.37 12.37
C ASN A 172 9.38 19.12 12.69
N SER A 173 8.15 19.25 13.18
CA SER A 173 7.28 18.12 13.50
C SER A 173 6.90 17.29 12.27
N VAL A 174 6.72 17.93 11.11
CA VAL A 174 6.42 17.24 9.85
C VAL A 174 7.65 16.51 9.33
N LEU A 175 8.83 17.14 9.37
CA LEU A 175 10.10 16.50 9.01
C LEU A 175 10.41 15.30 9.89
N TYR A 176 10.10 15.40 11.19
CA TYR A 176 10.28 14.31 12.13
C TYR A 176 9.36 13.11 11.84
N VAL A 177 8.06 13.36 11.57
CA VAL A 177 7.14 12.27 11.16
C VAL A 177 7.60 11.64 9.84
N LEU A 178 8.07 12.43 8.87
CA LEU A 178 8.63 11.90 7.63
C LEU A 178 9.86 11.01 7.88
N PHE A 179 10.73 11.43 8.81
CA PHE A 179 11.89 10.64 9.20
C PHE A 179 11.48 9.29 9.81
N LEU A 180 10.54 9.30 10.77
CA LEU A 180 10.00 8.06 11.35
C LEU A 180 9.35 7.17 10.29
N TYR A 181 8.57 7.75 9.38
CA TYR A 181 7.98 7.04 8.25
C TYR A 181 9.05 6.37 7.39
N THR A 182 10.16 7.06 7.10
CA THR A 182 11.22 6.51 6.25
C THR A 182 11.94 5.34 6.94
N ILE A 183 12.16 5.41 8.26
CA ILE A 183 12.68 4.26 9.03
C ILE A 183 11.69 3.10 8.98
N ALA A 184 10.41 3.36 9.28
CA ALA A 184 9.37 2.33 9.31
C ALA A 184 9.22 1.64 7.95
N LEU A 185 9.14 2.42 6.87
CA LEU A 185 9.10 1.92 5.50
C LEU A 185 10.32 1.05 5.19
N SER A 186 11.52 1.52 5.54
CA SER A 186 12.75 0.78 5.27
C SER A 186 12.83 -0.55 6.02
N ALA A 187 12.41 -0.56 7.28
CA ALA A 187 12.36 -1.77 8.10
C ALA A 187 11.33 -2.77 7.56
N ILE A 188 10.16 -2.29 7.16
CA ILE A 188 9.08 -3.12 6.60
C ILE A 188 9.48 -3.74 5.26
N LEU A 189 10.07 -2.96 4.35
CA LEU A 189 10.54 -3.45 3.06
C LEU A 189 11.69 -4.47 3.15
N GLN A 190 12.29 -4.62 4.34
CA GLN A 190 13.35 -5.59 4.61
C GLN A 190 12.86 -6.84 5.34
N THR A 191 11.57 -6.92 5.67
CA THR A 191 10.98 -8.13 6.24
C THR A 191 10.93 -9.24 5.19
N GLN A 192 11.08 -10.48 5.63
CA GLN A 192 11.19 -11.64 4.74
C GLN A 192 10.00 -11.74 3.77
N GLY A 193 8.77 -11.56 4.25
CA GLY A 193 7.59 -11.58 3.38
C GLY A 193 7.64 -10.53 2.25
N PHE A 194 8.23 -9.35 2.49
CA PHE A 194 8.42 -8.34 1.43
C PHE A 194 9.52 -8.72 0.44
N LEU A 195 10.59 -9.36 0.93
CA LEU A 195 11.72 -9.78 0.11
C LEU A 195 11.34 -10.90 -0.85
N GLU A 196 10.51 -11.84 -0.40
CA GLU A 196 9.99 -12.95 -1.20
C GLU A 196 8.97 -12.47 -2.23
N GLU A 197 8.02 -11.63 -1.81
CA GLU A 197 6.95 -11.20 -2.70
C GLU A 197 7.36 -10.11 -3.72
N GLY A 198 8.42 -9.36 -3.40
CA GLY A 198 8.92 -8.24 -4.18
C GLY A 198 8.06 -6.97 -4.03
N VAL A 199 8.74 -5.82 -4.10
CA VAL A 199 8.07 -4.51 -3.90
C VAL A 199 7.05 -4.17 -5.00
N LEU A 200 7.20 -4.80 -6.18
CA LEU A 200 6.33 -4.60 -7.32
C LEU A 200 5.01 -5.40 -7.26
N ARG A 201 4.75 -6.17 -6.21
CA ARG A 201 3.46 -6.85 -6.08
C ARG A 201 2.33 -5.83 -5.86
N ALA A 202 1.21 -5.97 -6.58
CA ALA A 202 0.12 -4.99 -6.58
C ALA A 202 -0.42 -4.63 -5.18
N ARG A 203 -0.42 -5.59 -4.23
CA ARG A 203 -0.83 -5.35 -2.85
C ARG A 203 0.04 -4.34 -2.09
N HIS A 204 1.31 -4.20 -2.46
CA HIS A 204 2.23 -3.26 -1.82
C HIS A 204 1.97 -1.80 -2.26
N PHE A 205 1.18 -1.59 -3.30
CA PHE A 205 0.93 -0.26 -3.86
C PHE A 205 0.12 0.62 -2.90
N VAL A 206 -0.60 0.01 -1.95
CA VAL A 206 -1.28 0.77 -0.90
C VAL A 206 -0.30 1.57 -0.05
N MET A 207 0.96 1.15 0.11
CA MET A 207 1.97 1.95 0.82
C MET A 207 2.25 3.30 0.14
N LEU A 208 2.07 3.40 -1.19
CA LEU A 208 2.22 4.65 -1.94
C LEU A 208 1.18 5.70 -1.53
N THR A 209 0.08 5.30 -0.88
CA THR A 209 -1.00 6.20 -0.45
C THR A 209 -0.68 6.97 0.83
N ILE A 210 0.22 6.45 1.68
CA ILE A 210 0.43 6.93 3.06
C ILE A 210 0.94 8.38 3.08
N LEU A 211 2.00 8.70 2.35
CA LEU A 211 2.53 10.07 2.30
C LEU A 211 1.59 11.05 1.57
N PRO A 212 0.99 10.71 0.42
CA PRO A 212 -0.03 11.54 -0.20
C PRO A 212 -1.17 11.88 0.75
N VAL A 213 -1.74 10.89 1.44
CA VAL A 213 -2.87 11.11 2.34
C VAL A 213 -2.47 12.00 3.52
N PHE A 214 -1.25 11.83 4.02
CA PHE A 214 -0.71 12.65 5.10
C PHE A 214 -0.48 14.10 4.66
N HIS A 215 0.06 14.30 3.45
CA HIS A 215 0.21 15.63 2.86
C HIS A 215 -1.15 16.34 2.74
N LEU A 216 -2.16 15.68 2.18
CA LEU A 216 -3.50 16.25 2.01
C LEU A 216 -4.15 16.58 3.36
N ALA A 217 -4.02 15.70 4.34
CA ALA A 217 -4.49 15.97 5.71
C ALA A 217 -3.77 17.18 6.33
N LEU A 218 -2.46 17.34 6.11
CA LEU A 218 -1.70 18.52 6.56
C LEU A 218 -2.17 19.81 5.88
N VAL A 219 -2.59 19.77 4.62
CA VAL A 219 -3.17 20.93 3.92
C VAL A 219 -4.48 21.36 4.58
N MET A 220 -5.37 20.41 4.88
CA MET A 220 -6.64 20.66 5.59
C MET A 220 -6.39 21.23 7.00
N ALA A 221 -5.48 20.59 7.75
CA ALA A 221 -5.07 20.99 9.09
C ALA A 221 -4.50 22.41 9.16
N ASN A 222 -3.84 22.86 8.10
CA ASN A 222 -3.22 24.19 8.00
C ASN A 222 -4.06 25.19 7.20
N ALA A 223 -5.36 24.95 6.99
CA ALA A 223 -6.22 25.78 6.14
C ALA A 223 -6.26 27.27 6.55
N GLN A 224 -6.04 27.58 7.83
CA GLN A 224 -6.06 28.97 8.31
C GLN A 224 -4.84 29.78 7.87
N ASN A 225 -3.71 29.12 7.63
CA ASN A 225 -2.47 29.81 7.31
C ASN A 225 -2.47 30.27 5.85
N LYS A 226 -1.71 31.33 5.55
CA LYS A 226 -1.37 31.67 4.17
C LYS A 226 -0.45 30.57 3.64
N GLN A 227 -0.98 29.76 2.73
CA GLN A 227 -0.25 28.65 2.12
C GLN A 227 0.47 29.16 0.87
N ARG A 228 1.67 28.65 0.64
CA ARG A 228 2.44 28.93 -0.59
C ARG A 228 1.78 28.15 -1.73
N TRP A 229 1.83 28.68 -2.94
CA TRP A 229 1.23 28.03 -4.11
C TRP A 229 1.79 26.60 -4.34
N PHE A 230 3.08 26.38 -4.03
CA PHE A 230 3.70 25.06 -4.07
C PHE A 230 2.99 23.99 -3.21
N ILE A 231 2.32 24.38 -2.11
CA ILE A 231 1.55 23.46 -1.28
C ILE A 231 0.30 22.97 -2.04
N TYR A 232 -0.38 23.85 -2.77
CA TYR A 232 -1.56 23.49 -3.55
C TYR A 232 -1.20 22.67 -4.79
N PHE A 233 -0.09 23.02 -5.45
CA PHE A 233 0.47 22.23 -6.54
C PHE A 233 0.91 20.84 -6.07
N GLY A 234 1.61 20.79 -4.93
CA GLY A 234 1.95 19.55 -4.25
C GLY A 234 0.72 18.70 -3.96
N ALA A 235 -0.34 19.29 -3.39
CA ALA A 235 -1.60 18.60 -3.14
C ALA A 235 -2.25 18.02 -4.40
N ALA A 236 -2.16 18.69 -5.56
CA ALA A 236 -2.67 18.16 -6.82
C ALA A 236 -1.91 16.89 -7.25
N ILE A 237 -0.58 16.93 -7.20
CA ILE A 237 0.25 15.74 -7.51
C ILE A 237 -0.03 14.61 -6.52
N GLN A 238 -0.14 14.91 -5.22
CA GLN A 238 -0.42 13.91 -4.19
C GLN A 238 -1.81 13.30 -4.37
N ALA A 239 -2.84 14.09 -4.70
CA ALA A 239 -4.16 13.58 -5.01
C ALA A 239 -4.16 12.67 -6.25
N LEU A 240 -3.36 12.99 -7.26
CA LEU A 240 -3.18 12.14 -8.44
C LEU A 240 -2.52 10.80 -8.09
N ILE A 241 -1.39 10.82 -7.36
CA ILE A 241 -0.69 9.60 -6.93
C ILE A 241 -1.60 8.74 -6.03
N LEU A 242 -2.29 9.36 -5.07
CA LEU A 242 -3.25 8.68 -4.20
C LEU A 242 -4.37 8.03 -5.02
N SER A 243 -4.98 8.78 -5.93
CA SER A 243 -6.08 8.28 -6.76
C SER A 243 -5.63 7.16 -7.68
N TRP A 244 -4.43 7.26 -8.24
CA TRP A 244 -3.84 6.20 -9.04
C TRP A 244 -3.56 4.95 -8.21
N ALA A 245 -2.95 5.07 -7.03
CA ALA A 245 -2.66 3.91 -6.17
C ALA A 245 -3.94 3.20 -5.72
N VAL A 246 -5.00 3.95 -5.37
CA VAL A 246 -6.33 3.39 -5.05
C VAL A 246 -7.02 2.79 -6.27
N PHE A 247 -6.80 3.37 -7.46
CA PHE A 247 -7.28 2.81 -8.73
C PHE A 247 -6.57 1.49 -9.07
N THR A 248 -5.27 1.37 -8.80
CA THR A 248 -4.52 0.11 -8.91
C THR A 248 -5.03 -0.91 -7.90
N ARG A 249 -5.15 -0.50 -6.62
CA ARG A 249 -5.51 -1.39 -5.52
C ARG A 249 -6.64 -0.77 -4.69
N PRO A 250 -7.91 -1.19 -4.92
CA PRO A 250 -9.06 -0.69 -4.18
C PRO A 250 -9.00 -0.90 -2.67
N ALA A 251 -8.15 -1.81 -2.18
CA ALA A 251 -7.89 -1.94 -0.75
C ALA A 251 -7.44 -0.61 -0.12
N GLY A 252 -6.82 0.31 -0.87
CA GLY A 252 -6.49 1.66 -0.38
C GLY A 252 -7.67 2.61 -0.20
N LEU A 253 -8.92 2.22 -0.47
CA LEU A 253 -10.11 3.09 -0.36
C LEU A 253 -10.32 3.66 1.06
N TYR A 254 -9.83 2.99 2.11
CA TYR A 254 -9.89 3.54 3.47
C TYR A 254 -9.17 4.87 3.61
N GLN A 255 -8.19 5.16 2.75
CA GLN A 255 -7.48 6.43 2.74
C GLN A 255 -8.39 7.58 2.32
N PHE A 256 -9.34 7.32 1.41
CA PHE A 256 -10.39 8.28 1.06
C PHE A 256 -11.36 8.48 2.23
N LEU A 257 -11.75 7.40 2.92
CA LEU A 257 -12.62 7.48 4.10
C LEU A 257 -11.96 8.29 5.23
N TYR A 258 -10.67 8.07 5.46
CA TYR A 258 -9.87 8.85 6.41
C TYR A 258 -9.88 10.34 6.05
N LEU A 259 -9.59 10.72 4.80
CA LEU A 259 -9.64 12.13 4.40
C LEU A 259 -11.05 12.73 4.48
N LEU A 260 -12.08 11.96 4.18
CA LEU A 260 -13.47 12.40 4.32
C LEU A 260 -13.79 12.69 5.80
N ALA A 261 -13.40 11.80 6.71
CA ALA A 261 -13.59 11.99 8.14
C ALA A 261 -12.83 13.24 8.65
N ILE A 262 -11.58 13.41 8.23
CA ILE A 262 -10.79 14.62 8.56
C ILE A 262 -11.44 15.89 7.99
N THR A 263 -12.00 15.83 6.78
CA THR A 263 -12.73 16.95 6.16
C THR A 263 -13.93 17.34 7.01
N VAL A 264 -14.75 16.37 7.45
CA VAL A 264 -15.92 16.59 8.31
C VAL A 264 -15.49 17.23 9.64
N VAL A 265 -14.46 16.69 10.29
CA VAL A 265 -13.94 17.23 11.56
C VAL A 265 -13.50 18.69 11.40
N PHE A 266 -12.73 19.00 10.36
CA PHE A 266 -12.26 20.38 10.15
C PHE A 266 -13.37 21.32 9.66
N PHE A 267 -14.36 20.84 8.91
CA PHE A 267 -15.56 21.61 8.58
C PHE A 267 -16.32 22.02 9.83
N VAL A 268 -16.67 21.07 10.69
CA VAL A 268 -17.38 21.35 11.95
C VAL A 268 -16.57 22.35 12.80
N TYR A 269 -15.25 22.14 12.91
CA TYR A 269 -14.38 23.05 13.63
C TYR A 269 -14.38 24.48 13.06
N TYR A 270 -14.23 24.65 11.74
CA TYR A 270 -14.15 25.98 11.13
C TYR A 270 -15.49 26.68 10.97
N ILE A 271 -16.60 25.94 10.81
CA ILE A 271 -17.97 26.48 10.88
C ILE A 271 -18.21 27.07 12.27
N ARG A 272 -17.90 26.33 13.34
CA ARG A 272 -18.03 26.81 14.73
C ARG A 272 -17.17 28.05 14.99
N LYS A 273 -16.01 28.16 14.36
CA LYS A 273 -15.13 29.35 14.43
C LYS A 273 -15.52 30.47 13.46
N LYS A 274 -16.60 30.33 12.68
CA LYS A 274 -17.07 31.28 11.66
C LYS A 274 -16.00 31.66 10.62
N ARG A 275 -15.14 30.69 10.24
CA ARG A 275 -14.01 30.88 9.31
C ARG A 275 -14.30 30.29 7.93
N TRP A 276 -15.27 30.84 7.21
CA TRP A 276 -15.76 30.31 5.93
C TRP A 276 -14.68 30.12 4.85
N ARG A 277 -13.71 31.05 4.75
CA ARG A 277 -12.59 30.92 3.79
C ARG A 277 -11.71 29.68 4.03
N ALA A 278 -11.65 29.18 5.26
CA ALA A 278 -10.92 27.95 5.56
C ALA A 278 -11.63 26.71 5.03
N LEU A 279 -12.96 26.74 4.90
CA LEU A 279 -13.74 25.60 4.39
C LEU A 279 -13.37 25.27 2.95
N ILE A 280 -13.18 26.27 2.09
CA ILE A 280 -12.74 26.05 0.69
C ILE A 280 -11.41 25.29 0.67
N LYS A 281 -10.46 25.67 1.53
CA LYS A 281 -9.15 25.01 1.62
C LYS A 281 -9.22 23.60 2.20
N VAL A 282 -10.18 23.32 3.09
CA VAL A 282 -10.44 21.97 3.61
C VAL A 282 -11.12 21.10 2.55
N ALA A 283 -12.02 21.66 1.74
CA ALA A 283 -12.69 20.95 0.65
C ALA A 283 -11.74 20.63 -0.52
N TYR A 284 -10.76 21.49 -0.78
CA TYR A 284 -9.89 21.43 -1.95
C TYR A 284 -9.24 20.04 -2.19
N PRO A 285 -8.61 19.38 -1.19
CA PRO A 285 -8.07 18.03 -1.40
C PRO A 285 -9.10 16.99 -1.81
N ILE A 286 -10.32 17.05 -1.26
CA ILE A 286 -11.40 16.11 -1.62
C ILE A 286 -11.85 16.34 -3.05
N ILE A 287 -12.02 17.61 -3.45
CA ILE A 287 -12.36 17.97 -4.83
C ILE A 287 -11.29 17.44 -5.80
N LEU A 288 -10.00 17.63 -5.49
CA LEU A 288 -8.91 17.09 -6.30
C LEU A 288 -8.98 15.56 -6.42
N ILE A 289 -9.21 14.85 -5.32
CA ILE A 289 -9.35 13.39 -5.34
C ILE A 289 -10.52 12.96 -6.23
N LEU A 290 -11.68 13.59 -6.08
CA LEU A 290 -12.86 13.27 -6.90
C LEU A 290 -12.59 13.49 -8.38
N VAL A 291 -11.92 14.59 -8.74
CA VAL A 291 -11.53 14.87 -10.13
C VAL A 291 -10.50 13.86 -10.63
N CYS A 292 -9.40 13.63 -9.89
CA CYS A 292 -8.35 12.70 -10.31
C CYS A 292 -8.86 11.26 -10.42
N TYR A 293 -9.58 10.78 -9.41
CA TYR A 293 -10.14 9.44 -9.38
C TYR A 293 -11.26 9.27 -10.43
N GLY A 294 -12.12 10.27 -10.58
CA GLY A 294 -13.15 10.30 -11.63
C GLY A 294 -12.54 10.21 -13.03
N SER A 295 -11.50 11.01 -13.30
CA SER A 295 -10.77 10.99 -14.58
C SER A 295 -10.09 9.65 -14.85
N LEU A 296 -9.45 9.04 -13.83
CA LEU A 296 -8.86 7.70 -13.96
C LEU A 296 -9.92 6.63 -14.23
N ARG A 297 -11.08 6.73 -13.56
CA ARG A 297 -12.21 5.82 -13.80
C ARG A 297 -12.78 5.98 -15.21
N THR A 298 -12.90 7.20 -15.72
CA THR A 298 -13.34 7.42 -17.11
C THR A 298 -12.32 6.92 -18.12
N TYR A 299 -11.01 7.09 -17.86
CA TYR A 299 -9.94 6.57 -18.70
C TYR A 299 -9.89 5.04 -18.71
N GLY A 300 -10.10 4.41 -17.54
CA GLY A 300 -10.08 2.96 -17.37
C GLY A 300 -11.36 2.23 -17.81
N SER A 301 -12.42 2.95 -18.17
CA SER A 301 -13.68 2.33 -18.57
C SER A 301 -13.59 1.88 -20.03
N PRO A 302 -13.81 0.60 -20.35
CA PRO A 302 -13.86 0.15 -21.74
C PRO A 302 -14.99 0.89 -22.47
N PRO A 303 -14.81 1.25 -23.75
CA PRO A 303 -15.85 1.94 -24.52
C PRO A 303 -17.11 1.07 -24.59
N VAL A 304 -18.26 1.69 -24.28
CA VAL A 304 -19.60 1.07 -24.14
C VAL A 304 -20.13 0.43 -25.45
N ASN A 305 -19.34 0.39 -26.54
CA ASN A 305 -19.79 0.00 -27.88
C ASN A 305 -19.21 -1.33 -28.41
N SER A 306 -18.66 -2.22 -27.57
CA SER A 306 -18.29 -3.56 -28.04
C SER A 306 -19.47 -4.52 -27.90
N ASN A 307 -19.95 -5.06 -29.02
CA ASN A 307 -20.95 -6.14 -29.11
C ASN A 307 -20.59 -7.44 -28.31
N SER A 308 -19.48 -7.43 -27.56
CA SER A 308 -19.10 -8.40 -26.53
C SER A 308 -19.70 -8.14 -25.14
N LEU A 309 -20.60 -7.16 -25.01
CA LEU A 309 -21.26 -6.74 -23.77
C LEU A 309 -22.02 -7.84 -23.00
N THR A 310 -22.38 -8.95 -23.65
CA THR A 310 -23.04 -10.07 -22.97
C THR A 310 -22.14 -10.83 -22.00
N SER A 311 -20.81 -10.69 -22.08
CA SER A 311 -19.88 -11.31 -21.11
C SER A 311 -19.07 -10.31 -20.29
N ALA A 312 -18.88 -9.08 -20.78
CA ALA A 312 -18.27 -8.02 -19.98
C ALA A 312 -19.17 -7.53 -18.84
N SER A 313 -20.50 -7.66 -18.97
CA SER A 313 -21.48 -7.23 -17.96
C SER A 313 -21.55 -8.14 -16.72
N SER A 314 -21.22 -9.42 -16.82
CA SER A 314 -21.11 -10.35 -15.66
C SER A 314 -19.79 -10.20 -14.88
N LEU A 315 -18.74 -9.67 -15.53
CA LEU A 315 -17.45 -9.31 -14.92
C LEU A 315 -17.47 -7.92 -14.24
N THR A 316 -18.63 -7.25 -14.16
CA THR A 316 -18.77 -5.90 -13.58
C THR A 316 -18.77 -5.85 -12.06
N SER A 317 -18.55 -6.96 -11.37
CA SER A 317 -18.32 -6.89 -9.93
C SER A 317 -16.97 -6.18 -9.70
N ARG A 318 -17.08 -4.92 -9.25
CA ARG A 318 -15.99 -3.93 -9.14
C ARG A 318 -15.05 -4.23 -7.96
N GLY A 319 -14.61 -5.47 -7.84
CA GLY A 319 -13.78 -6.01 -6.78
C GLY A 319 -14.50 -7.10 -5.99
N CYS A 320 -13.75 -8.14 -5.63
CA CYS A 320 -14.18 -9.19 -4.72
C CYS A 320 -14.41 -8.62 -3.30
N ILE A 321 -15.64 -8.26 -2.94
CA ILE A 321 -15.96 -7.68 -1.62
C ILE A 321 -16.26 -8.80 -0.63
N TRP A 322 -17.14 -9.74 -0.98
CA TRP A 322 -17.60 -10.80 -0.10
C TRP A 322 -16.59 -11.92 0.07
N HIS A 323 -15.75 -12.16 -0.93
CA HIS A 323 -14.63 -13.09 -0.84
C HIS A 323 -13.72 -12.86 0.38
N PRO A 324 -13.14 -11.66 0.57
CA PRO A 324 -12.35 -11.43 1.77
C PRO A 324 -13.18 -11.50 3.05
N PHE A 325 -14.43 -11.04 3.08
CA PHE A 325 -15.25 -11.16 4.29
C PHE A 325 -15.44 -12.62 4.71
N LEU A 326 -15.66 -13.52 3.75
CA LEU A 326 -15.81 -14.95 4.01
C LEU A 326 -14.47 -15.58 4.43
N LEU A 327 -13.36 -15.24 3.75
CA LEU A 327 -12.02 -15.66 4.17
C LEU A 327 -11.69 -15.21 5.59
N GLY A 328 -12.07 -13.99 5.97
CA GLY A 328 -11.90 -13.46 7.31
C GLY A 328 -12.63 -14.27 8.38
N LEU A 329 -13.80 -14.83 8.07
CA LEU A 329 -14.48 -15.77 8.98
C LEU A 329 -13.70 -17.07 9.14
N GLY A 330 -13.08 -17.57 8.06
CA GLY A 330 -12.26 -18.78 8.05
C GLY A 330 -11.02 -18.70 8.95
N ALA A 331 -10.54 -17.50 9.26
CA ALA A 331 -9.40 -17.29 10.16
C ALA A 331 -9.71 -17.63 11.63
N HIS A 332 -10.99 -17.68 12.03
CA HIS A 332 -11.36 -18.06 13.40
C HIS A 332 -11.12 -19.56 13.64
N PRO A 333 -10.56 -19.98 14.80
CA PRO A 333 -10.19 -21.37 15.06
C PRO A 333 -11.36 -22.37 14.93
N ASP A 334 -12.56 -21.94 15.29
CA ASP A 334 -13.78 -22.77 15.20
C ASP A 334 -14.40 -22.83 13.80
N ALA A 335 -13.91 -22.06 12.81
CA ALA A 335 -14.59 -21.87 11.52
C ALA A 335 -14.74 -23.19 10.75
N THR A 336 -13.67 -23.97 10.67
CA THR A 336 -13.68 -25.28 10.01
C THR A 336 -14.61 -26.26 10.73
N LEU A 337 -14.57 -26.29 12.07
CA LEU A 337 -15.37 -27.23 12.86
C LEU A 337 -16.88 -26.91 12.78
N LYS A 338 -17.25 -25.63 12.90
CA LYS A 338 -18.65 -25.20 12.96
C LYS A 338 -19.30 -25.03 11.59
N HIS A 339 -18.53 -24.58 10.60
CA HIS A 339 -19.08 -24.16 9.31
C HIS A 339 -18.38 -24.80 8.11
N GLY A 340 -17.39 -25.68 8.31
CA GLY A 340 -16.62 -26.27 7.22
C GLY A 340 -15.77 -25.26 6.46
N LEU A 341 -15.53 -24.08 7.04
CA LEU A 341 -14.86 -22.96 6.39
C LEU A 341 -13.41 -22.88 6.85
N ALA A 342 -12.50 -23.46 6.08
CA ALA A 342 -11.07 -23.32 6.32
C ALA A 342 -10.53 -21.97 5.82
N TRP A 343 -9.42 -21.52 6.39
CA TRP A 343 -8.75 -20.30 5.97
C TRP A 343 -7.91 -20.51 4.70
N SER A 344 -8.57 -20.59 3.55
CA SER A 344 -7.90 -20.70 2.26
C SER A 344 -8.80 -20.29 1.09
N ASP A 345 -8.19 -19.83 0.00
CA ASP A 345 -8.90 -19.60 -1.27
C ASP A 345 -9.59 -20.87 -1.77
N THR A 346 -8.97 -22.04 -1.54
CA THR A 346 -9.53 -23.36 -1.87
C THR A 346 -10.87 -23.59 -1.16
N ALA A 347 -10.98 -23.27 0.13
CA ALA A 347 -12.24 -23.47 0.85
C ALA A 347 -13.36 -22.57 0.31
N VAL A 348 -13.03 -21.35 -0.14
CA VAL A 348 -14.00 -20.47 -0.81
C VAL A 348 -14.40 -21.03 -2.17
N ILE A 349 -13.44 -21.59 -2.92
CA ILE A 349 -13.71 -22.26 -4.20
C ILE A 349 -14.63 -23.47 -3.98
N ASP A 350 -14.38 -24.31 -2.97
CA ASP A 350 -15.21 -25.47 -2.66
C ASP A 350 -16.66 -25.06 -2.35
N ILE A 351 -16.85 -23.93 -1.65
CA ILE A 351 -18.18 -23.34 -1.41
C ILE A 351 -18.84 -22.94 -2.73
N ILE A 352 -18.11 -22.29 -3.62
CA ILE A 352 -18.62 -21.89 -4.93
C ILE A 352 -18.98 -23.11 -5.77
N GLU A 353 -18.10 -24.11 -5.86
CA GLU A 353 -18.35 -25.35 -6.61
C GLU A 353 -19.59 -26.08 -6.08
N LYS A 354 -19.77 -26.11 -4.76
CA LYS A 354 -20.93 -26.73 -4.13
C LYS A 354 -22.23 -25.97 -4.38
N ARG A 355 -22.20 -24.63 -4.35
CA ARG A 355 -23.42 -23.80 -4.40
C ARG A 355 -23.77 -23.30 -5.80
N ALA A 356 -22.82 -23.20 -6.73
CA ALA A 356 -23.07 -22.76 -8.10
C ALA A 356 -24.24 -23.52 -8.79
N PRO A 357 -24.40 -24.86 -8.61
CA PRO A 357 -25.54 -25.58 -9.17
C PRO A 357 -26.90 -25.11 -8.68
N GLU A 358 -27.00 -24.59 -7.44
CA GLU A 358 -28.24 -24.02 -6.87
C GLU A 358 -28.71 -22.79 -7.66
N TYR A 359 -27.78 -22.11 -8.35
CA TYR A 359 -28.03 -20.94 -9.18
C TYR A 359 -28.09 -21.29 -10.68
N GLY A 360 -28.00 -22.58 -11.04
CA GLY A 360 -27.96 -23.03 -12.44
C GLY A 360 -26.62 -22.72 -13.14
N LEU A 361 -25.54 -22.61 -12.37
CA LEU A 361 -24.23 -22.18 -12.86
C LEU A 361 -23.16 -23.26 -12.61
N VAL A 362 -22.05 -23.18 -13.36
CA VAL A 362 -20.89 -24.06 -13.26
C VAL A 362 -19.64 -23.22 -12.98
N TRP A 363 -18.87 -23.60 -11.97
CA TRP A 363 -17.57 -22.98 -11.71
C TRP A 363 -16.53 -23.42 -12.75
N GLN A 364 -15.76 -22.48 -13.31
CA GLN A 364 -14.66 -22.78 -14.25
C GLN A 364 -13.29 -22.30 -13.79
N GLY A 365 -13.16 -21.86 -12.53
CA GLY A 365 -11.88 -21.47 -11.96
C GLY A 365 -11.56 -19.97 -12.04
N VAL A 366 -10.28 -19.69 -11.80
CA VAL A 366 -9.73 -18.33 -11.65
C VAL A 366 -9.28 -17.74 -13.00
N PHE A 367 -9.01 -18.58 -14.01
CA PHE A 367 -8.40 -18.19 -15.28
C PHE A 367 -8.99 -18.97 -16.45
N THR A 368 -10.03 -18.46 -17.09
CA THR A 368 -10.47 -19.00 -18.38
C THR A 368 -10.67 -17.89 -19.40
N ASP A 369 -10.02 -18.04 -20.56
CA ASP A 369 -10.17 -17.21 -21.77
C ASP A 369 -11.58 -17.38 -22.43
N PHE A 370 -12.51 -18.11 -21.78
CA PHE A 370 -13.80 -18.51 -22.32
C PHE A 370 -14.94 -17.64 -21.80
N ALA A 371 -14.87 -16.33 -22.06
CA ALA A 371 -15.95 -15.38 -21.79
C ALA A 371 -17.18 -15.57 -22.71
N HIS A 372 -17.48 -16.77 -23.19
CA HIS A 372 -18.55 -17.04 -24.16
C HIS A 372 -19.57 -18.09 -23.72
N GLU A 373 -19.37 -18.78 -22.60
CA GLU A 373 -20.33 -19.76 -22.09
C GLU A 373 -21.34 -19.10 -21.13
N LYS A 374 -22.64 -19.29 -21.38
CA LYS A 374 -23.73 -18.59 -20.68
C LYS A 374 -23.99 -19.05 -19.23
N ASN A 375 -23.32 -20.11 -18.76
CA ASN A 375 -23.57 -20.73 -17.46
C ASN A 375 -22.31 -20.85 -16.58
N VAL A 376 -21.35 -19.93 -16.73
CA VAL A 376 -20.03 -20.02 -16.07
C VAL A 376 -19.86 -18.96 -15.00
N ILE A 377 -19.31 -19.34 -13.85
CA ILE A 377 -18.84 -18.44 -12.80
C ILE A 377 -17.32 -18.28 -12.89
N VAL A 378 -16.86 -17.04 -12.88
CA VAL A 378 -15.44 -16.64 -12.76
C VAL A 378 -15.23 -15.93 -11.43
N GLN A 379 -14.03 -16.01 -10.85
CA GLN A 379 -13.68 -15.30 -9.61
C GLN A 379 -14.02 -13.80 -9.72
N CYS A 380 -14.59 -13.24 -8.65
CA CYS A 380 -15.06 -11.84 -8.60
C CYS A 380 -16.11 -11.46 -9.66
N SER A 381 -16.79 -12.41 -10.31
CA SER A 381 -18.01 -12.11 -11.07
C SER A 381 -19.17 -11.70 -10.14
N LYS A 382 -20.23 -11.12 -10.69
CA LYS A 382 -21.42 -10.75 -9.90
C LYS A 382 -22.06 -11.98 -9.26
N GLU A 383 -22.11 -13.08 -10.00
CA GLU A 383 -22.66 -14.36 -9.56
C GLU A 383 -21.81 -14.95 -8.43
N TYR A 384 -20.48 -14.94 -8.59
CA TYR A 384 -19.53 -15.33 -7.55
C TYR A 384 -19.76 -14.57 -6.23
N GLU A 385 -19.79 -13.24 -6.30
CA GLU A 385 -20.01 -12.38 -5.14
C GLU A 385 -21.39 -12.58 -4.50
N THR A 386 -22.41 -12.90 -5.30
CA THR A 386 -23.76 -13.18 -4.80
C THR A 386 -23.79 -14.47 -3.99
N ILE A 387 -23.16 -15.54 -4.49
CA ILE A 387 -23.07 -16.81 -3.77
C ILE A 387 -22.31 -16.63 -2.45
N LEU A 388 -21.17 -15.93 -2.46
CA LEU A 388 -20.40 -15.69 -1.24
C LEU A 388 -21.13 -14.81 -0.24
N LYS A 389 -21.85 -13.79 -0.72
CA LYS A 389 -22.72 -12.96 0.12
C LYS A 389 -23.80 -13.79 0.80
N ASP A 390 -24.48 -14.63 0.03
CA ASP A 390 -25.55 -15.47 0.55
C ASP A 390 -25.02 -16.49 1.55
N GLU A 391 -23.83 -17.03 1.31
CA GLU A 391 -23.13 -17.92 2.25
C GLU A 391 -22.74 -17.20 3.53
N TYR A 392 -22.17 -16.01 3.43
CA TYR A 392 -21.85 -15.18 4.59
C TYR A 392 -23.09 -14.91 5.44
N PHE A 393 -24.20 -14.49 4.83
CA PHE A 393 -25.44 -14.22 5.57
C PHE A 393 -26.10 -15.49 6.09
N ARG A 394 -25.90 -16.65 5.44
CA ARG A 394 -26.32 -17.95 5.97
C ARG A 394 -25.60 -18.24 7.29
N ILE A 395 -24.28 -18.09 7.33
CA ILE A 395 -23.47 -18.25 8.56
C ILE A 395 -23.92 -17.23 9.62
N PHE A 396 -24.05 -15.95 9.27
CA PHE A 396 -24.46 -14.91 10.20
C PHE A 396 -25.84 -15.14 10.83
N ARG A 397 -26.81 -15.66 10.06
CA ARG A 397 -28.14 -15.99 10.59
C ARG A 397 -28.13 -17.23 11.49
N GLN A 398 -27.24 -18.18 11.23
CA GLN A 398 -27.13 -19.42 12.00
C GLN A 398 -26.34 -19.22 13.30
N ASP A 399 -25.22 -18.49 13.25
CA ASP A 399 -24.35 -18.22 14.39
C ASP A 399 -23.81 -16.77 14.32
N PRO A 400 -24.62 -15.77 14.72
CA PRO A 400 -24.20 -14.36 14.68
C PRO A 400 -23.03 -14.08 15.63
N TRP A 401 -22.94 -14.83 16.73
CA TRP A 401 -21.87 -14.66 17.71
C TRP A 401 -20.53 -15.16 17.19
N PHE A 402 -20.50 -16.25 16.41
CA PHE A 402 -19.30 -16.67 15.70
C PHE A 402 -18.80 -15.59 14.73
N VAL A 403 -19.69 -14.95 13.96
CA VAL A 403 -19.27 -13.88 13.04
C VAL A 403 -18.68 -12.69 13.80
N ILE A 404 -19.30 -12.28 14.90
CA ILE A 404 -18.77 -11.20 15.75
C ILE A 404 -17.42 -11.61 16.35
N SER A 405 -17.30 -12.84 16.87
CA SER A 405 -16.05 -13.32 17.48
C SER A 405 -14.93 -13.47 16.46
N ALA A 406 -15.24 -13.88 15.22
CA ALA A 406 -14.28 -13.93 14.10
C ALA A 406 -13.64 -12.56 13.84
N TYR A 407 -14.43 -11.48 13.85
CA TYR A 407 -13.89 -10.13 13.66
C TYR A 407 -13.02 -9.66 14.84
N PHE A 408 -13.41 -9.95 16.08
CA PHE A 408 -12.56 -9.66 17.24
C PHE A 408 -11.28 -10.49 17.23
N TYR A 409 -11.38 -11.76 16.82
CA TYR A 409 -10.22 -12.63 16.65
C TYR A 409 -9.26 -12.08 15.59
N GLY A 410 -9.76 -11.50 14.50
CA GLY A 410 -8.94 -10.80 13.51
C GLY A 410 -8.07 -9.67 14.08
N VAL A 411 -8.53 -8.95 15.11
CA VAL A 411 -7.70 -7.95 15.82
C VAL A 411 -6.57 -8.60 16.59
N ILE A 412 -6.87 -9.69 17.30
CA ILE A 412 -5.87 -10.44 18.07
C ILE A 412 -4.84 -11.02 17.10
N GLU A 413 -5.31 -11.61 16.00
CA GLU A 413 -4.48 -12.22 14.96
C GLU A 413 -3.58 -11.20 14.27
N TYR A 414 -4.10 -10.00 13.96
CA TYR A 414 -3.31 -8.89 13.46
C TYR A 414 -2.10 -8.58 14.35
N PHE A 415 -2.34 -8.39 15.66
CA PHE A 415 -1.26 -8.11 16.60
C PHE A 415 -0.37 -9.32 16.81
N ARG A 416 -0.93 -10.53 16.85
CA ARG A 416 -0.16 -11.78 16.93
C ARG A 416 0.82 -11.84 15.78
N LEU A 417 0.36 -11.66 14.54
CA LEU A 417 1.21 -11.65 13.34
C LEU A 417 2.25 -10.54 13.43
N TYR A 418 1.83 -9.29 13.64
CA TYR A 418 2.73 -8.15 13.74
C TYR A 418 3.83 -8.34 14.80
N PHE A 419 3.52 -8.90 15.96
CA PHE A 419 4.49 -9.11 17.05
C PHE A 419 5.16 -10.50 17.07
N SER A 420 4.70 -11.45 16.25
CA SER A 420 5.16 -12.84 16.34
C SER A 420 6.64 -12.99 16.00
N GLN A 421 7.34 -13.81 16.80
CA GLN A 421 8.62 -14.42 16.45
C GLN A 421 8.32 -15.86 16.03
N LEU A 422 7.95 -16.10 14.77
CA LEU A 422 7.86 -17.49 14.34
C LEU A 422 9.24 -18.00 13.95
N ARG A 423 9.63 -19.12 14.56
CA ARG A 423 10.91 -19.78 14.33
C ARG A 423 10.95 -20.28 12.87
N PRO A 424 12.09 -20.18 12.18
CA PRO A 424 12.27 -20.83 10.90
C PRO A 424 12.06 -22.34 11.07
N GLY A 425 11.08 -22.95 10.39
CA GLY A 425 10.99 -24.41 10.27
C GLY A 425 9.60 -25.06 10.39
N GLU A 426 8.57 -24.38 10.90
CA GLU A 426 7.19 -24.85 10.71
C GLU A 426 6.71 -24.39 9.33
N TRP A 427 5.76 -25.08 8.69
CA TRP A 427 5.22 -24.71 7.38
C TRP A 427 4.66 -23.26 7.30
N ALA A 428 4.63 -22.53 8.41
CA ALA A 428 4.48 -21.08 8.54
C ALA A 428 5.76 -20.26 8.19
N ALA A 429 6.86 -20.88 7.76
CA ALA A 429 8.14 -20.25 7.41
C ALA A 429 8.09 -19.32 6.18
N TYR A 430 6.96 -19.27 5.48
CA TYR A 430 6.86 -18.72 4.13
C TYR A 430 6.18 -17.35 4.05
N HIS A 431 5.84 -16.74 5.18
CA HIS A 431 5.18 -15.43 5.19
C HIS A 431 5.64 -14.53 6.33
N ASN A 432 6.80 -14.73 6.96
CA ASN A 432 7.12 -14.07 8.23
C ASN A 432 7.21 -12.53 8.13
N PHE A 433 6.39 -11.86 8.94
CA PHE A 433 6.43 -10.43 9.21
C PHE A 433 6.41 -10.25 10.73
N GLY A 434 7.58 -10.19 11.37
CA GLY A 434 7.68 -10.00 12.82
C GLY A 434 8.22 -8.62 13.19
N LEU A 435 7.77 -8.06 14.30
CA LEU A 435 8.35 -6.84 14.89
C LEU A 435 9.87 -6.96 15.06
N TRP A 436 10.39 -8.17 15.28
CA TRP A 436 11.83 -8.39 15.45
C TRP A 436 12.63 -8.26 14.15
N ASP A 437 12.00 -8.51 13.01
CA ASP A 437 12.58 -8.22 11.69
C ASP A 437 12.64 -6.70 11.48
N VAL A 438 11.62 -5.99 11.98
CA VAL A 438 11.53 -4.53 11.97
C VAL A 438 12.56 -3.91 12.95
N ILE A 439 12.72 -4.46 14.16
CA ILE A 439 13.70 -4.04 15.19
C ILE A 439 15.02 -4.80 14.99
N ASN A 440 15.66 -4.54 13.86
CA ASN A 440 17.02 -5.01 13.62
C ASN A 440 18.07 -3.99 14.12
N ARG A 441 19.36 -4.37 14.08
CA ARG A 441 20.48 -3.52 14.50
C ARG A 441 20.47 -2.15 13.79
N GLU A 442 20.14 -2.12 12.50
CA GLU A 442 20.14 -0.91 11.69
C GLU A 442 19.01 0.04 12.15
N THR A 443 17.80 -0.50 12.34
CA THR A 443 16.65 0.24 12.87
C THR A 443 16.92 0.80 14.26
N LEU A 444 17.53 0.02 15.16
CA LEU A 444 17.89 0.48 16.51
C LEU A 444 18.89 1.63 16.49
N ILE A 445 19.87 1.60 15.58
CA ILE A 445 20.82 2.71 15.37
C ILE A 445 20.07 3.96 14.91
N LEU A 446 19.14 3.83 13.96
CA LEU A 446 18.35 4.94 13.43
C LEU A 446 17.40 5.54 14.46
N ILE A 447 16.74 4.70 15.28
CA ILE A 447 15.90 5.15 16.40
C ILE A 447 16.74 5.90 17.42
N SER A 448 17.91 5.35 17.78
CA SER A 448 18.83 5.98 18.74
C SER A 448 19.31 7.35 18.24
N LEU A 449 19.59 7.46 16.94
CA LEU A 449 19.94 8.73 16.31
C LEU A 449 18.75 9.71 16.30
N GLY A 450 17.53 9.22 16.09
CA GLY A 450 16.29 9.98 16.25
C GLY A 450 16.11 10.51 17.68
N ILE A 451 16.36 9.69 18.70
CA ILE A 451 16.36 10.10 20.12
C ILE A 451 17.39 11.20 20.35
N ALA A 452 18.63 11.03 19.87
CA ALA A 452 19.69 12.02 20.04
C ALA A 452 19.34 13.37 19.40
N ILE A 453 18.77 13.35 18.18
CA ILE A 453 18.30 14.54 17.48
C ILE A 453 17.20 15.23 18.29
N LEU A 454 16.14 14.50 18.68
CA LEU A 454 15.03 15.10 19.43
C LEU A 454 15.44 15.62 20.81
N PHE A 455 16.30 14.88 21.52
CA PHE A 455 16.84 15.31 22.80
C PHE A 455 17.61 16.64 22.67
N ARG A 456 18.35 16.84 21.59
CA ARG A 456 19.03 18.13 21.33
C ARG A 456 18.08 19.22 20.88
N MET A 457 16.94 18.86 20.29
CA MET A 457 15.94 19.83 19.88
C MET A 457 15.11 20.38 21.07
N THR A 458 15.25 19.86 22.30
CA THR A 458 14.50 20.13 23.56
C THR A 458 14.17 21.57 23.97
N SER A 459 14.49 22.57 23.15
CA SER A 459 13.67 23.77 23.02
C SER A 459 12.32 23.52 22.29
N VAL A 460 12.01 22.29 21.86
CA VAL A 460 10.78 21.98 21.10
C VAL A 460 9.56 22.20 21.99
N PRO A 461 8.73 23.21 21.70
CA PRO A 461 7.42 23.30 22.33
C PRO A 461 6.66 22.05 21.91
N LYS A 462 6.15 21.26 22.86
CA LYS A 462 5.14 20.21 22.68
C LYS A 462 5.11 19.74 21.24
N ILE A 463 5.89 18.71 20.84
CA ILE A 463 5.78 18.10 19.50
C ILE A 463 4.32 18.16 19.14
N THR A 464 4.01 19.02 18.17
CA THR A 464 2.64 19.48 18.02
C THR A 464 1.87 18.22 17.75
N LEU A 465 1.00 17.80 18.66
CA LEU A 465 0.30 16.50 18.61
C LEU A 465 -0.48 16.33 17.30
N GLN A 466 -0.58 17.40 16.50
CA GLN A 466 -1.28 17.46 15.25
C GLN A 466 -0.70 16.54 14.14
N PRO A 467 0.56 16.62 13.65
CA PRO A 467 1.00 15.71 12.58
C PRO A 467 1.04 14.24 13.04
N LEU A 468 1.49 13.97 14.26
CA LEU A 468 1.46 12.62 14.82
C LEU A 468 0.02 12.12 15.00
N GLY A 469 -0.88 12.96 15.51
CA GLY A 469 -2.29 12.65 15.69
C GLY A 469 -3.02 12.38 14.38
N LEU A 470 -2.71 13.12 13.31
CA LEU A 470 -3.21 12.80 11.97
C LEU A 470 -2.73 11.41 11.52
N PHE A 471 -1.47 11.07 11.78
CA PHE A 471 -0.92 9.76 11.46
C PHE A 471 -1.59 8.63 12.27
N VAL A 472 -1.85 8.86 13.56
CA VAL A 472 -2.58 7.93 14.45
C VAL A 472 -4.03 7.76 14.02
N ILE A 473 -4.73 8.83 13.63
CA ILE A 473 -6.08 8.69 13.07
C ILE A 473 -6.02 7.89 11.78
N GLY A 474 -5.02 8.11 10.91
CA GLY A 474 -4.79 7.29 9.73
C GLY A 474 -4.65 5.80 10.06
N PHE A 475 -3.89 5.45 11.12
CA PHE A 475 -3.79 4.07 11.61
C PHE A 475 -5.15 3.47 11.99
N LEU A 476 -6.01 4.23 12.70
CA LEU A 476 -7.34 3.76 13.08
C LEU A 476 -8.24 3.46 11.88
N PHE A 477 -8.01 4.09 10.72
CA PHE A 477 -8.69 3.77 9.46
C PHE A 477 -8.01 2.63 8.69
N ALA A 478 -6.73 2.38 8.93
CA ALA A 478 -5.98 1.30 8.30
C ALA A 478 -6.25 -0.07 8.97
N ILE A 479 -6.51 -0.13 10.28
CA ILE A 479 -6.75 -1.38 11.04
C ILE A 479 -8.00 -2.16 10.57
N PRO A 480 -9.16 -1.52 10.30
CA PRO A 480 -10.38 -2.28 10.00
C PRO A 480 -10.23 -3.20 8.80
N ILE A 481 -9.42 -2.87 7.79
CA ILE A 481 -9.24 -3.76 6.64
C ILE A 481 -8.58 -5.08 7.03
N PRO A 482 -7.33 -5.14 7.51
CA PRO A 482 -6.71 -6.39 7.88
C PRO A 482 -7.50 -7.16 8.95
N VAL A 483 -8.25 -6.46 9.82
CA VAL A 483 -9.11 -7.08 10.84
C VAL A 483 -10.39 -7.69 10.25
N LEU A 484 -11.04 -7.01 9.31
CA LEU A 484 -12.33 -7.44 8.75
C LEU A 484 -12.19 -8.38 7.55
N VAL A 485 -11.04 -8.35 6.88
CA VAL A 485 -10.86 -8.92 5.54
C VAL A 485 -9.90 -10.10 5.60
N TYR A 486 -8.67 -9.91 6.12
CA TYR A 486 -7.62 -10.91 5.94
C TYR A 486 -6.36 -10.58 6.76
N PRO A 487 -6.19 -11.08 8.00
CA PRO A 487 -4.97 -10.88 8.76
C PRO A 487 -3.91 -11.85 8.23
N VAL A 488 -3.30 -11.53 7.09
CA VAL A 488 -2.08 -12.19 6.60
C VAL A 488 -0.96 -11.17 6.49
N ASN A 489 0.26 -11.65 6.61
CA ASN A 489 1.46 -10.81 6.70
C ASN A 489 1.62 -9.81 5.55
N HIS A 490 1.22 -10.18 4.34
CA HIS A 490 1.28 -9.29 3.17
C HIS A 490 0.09 -8.33 3.05
N ALA A 491 -1.03 -8.60 3.72
CA ALA A 491 -2.23 -7.75 3.72
C ALA A 491 -2.22 -6.72 4.86
N ILE A 492 -1.40 -6.94 5.89
CA ILE A 492 -1.21 -6.00 6.99
C ILE A 492 -0.16 -4.92 6.70
N ALA A 493 0.65 -5.07 5.65
CA ALA A 493 1.86 -4.29 5.43
C ALA A 493 1.72 -2.76 5.56
N ASP A 494 0.70 -2.17 4.94
CA ASP A 494 0.43 -0.73 4.99
C ASP A 494 0.00 -0.27 6.39
N SER A 495 -0.91 -1.01 7.03
CA SER A 495 -1.29 -0.76 8.43
C SER A 495 -0.11 -0.96 9.40
N SER A 496 0.81 -1.89 9.08
CA SER A 496 2.06 -2.11 9.81
C SER A 496 3.01 -0.93 9.67
N VAL A 497 3.04 -0.23 8.53
CA VAL A 497 3.78 1.04 8.41
C VAL A 497 3.21 2.06 9.38
N TYR A 498 1.88 2.19 9.43
CA TYR A 498 1.22 3.09 10.37
C TYR A 498 1.56 2.78 11.83
N LEU A 499 1.41 1.51 12.24
CA LEU A 499 1.71 1.06 13.59
C LEU A 499 3.19 1.26 13.93
N THR A 500 4.10 0.90 13.03
CA THR A 500 5.55 1.04 13.24
C THR A 500 5.95 2.50 13.45
N VAL A 501 5.43 3.45 12.67
CA VAL A 501 5.68 4.88 12.89
C VAL A 501 5.17 5.33 14.26
N PHE A 502 3.98 4.88 14.65
CA PHE A 502 3.41 5.19 15.96
C PHE A 502 4.28 4.66 17.09
N LEU A 503 4.68 3.38 17.03
CA LEU A 503 5.56 2.76 18.03
C LEU A 503 6.90 3.48 18.09
N PHE A 504 7.53 3.79 16.95
CA PHE A 504 8.79 4.53 16.95
C PHE A 504 8.64 5.93 17.54
N ALA A 505 7.53 6.63 17.28
CA ALA A 505 7.27 7.91 17.93
C ALA A 505 7.19 7.75 19.46
N VAL A 506 6.44 6.77 19.95
CA VAL A 506 6.32 6.48 21.39
C VAL A 506 7.67 6.14 22.03
N PHE A 507 8.45 5.26 21.39
CA PHE A 507 9.78 4.89 21.88
C PHE A 507 10.74 6.07 21.92
N VAL A 508 10.73 6.91 20.88
CA VAL A 508 11.62 8.07 20.84
C VAL A 508 11.22 9.10 21.91
N GLU A 509 9.93 9.37 22.11
CA GLU A 509 9.45 10.24 23.20
C GLU A 509 9.89 9.71 24.57
N ALA A 510 9.67 8.42 24.84
CA ALA A 510 10.06 7.79 26.10
C ALA A 510 11.59 7.88 26.31
N GLY A 511 12.38 7.65 25.27
CA GLY A 511 13.84 7.79 25.31
C GLY A 511 14.30 9.21 25.61
N VAL A 512 13.64 10.22 25.03
CA VAL A 512 13.93 11.64 25.32
C VAL A 512 13.63 11.98 26.78
N ILE A 513 12.50 11.51 27.32
CA ILE A 513 12.12 11.73 28.72
C ILE A 513 13.14 11.07 29.66
N ALA A 514 13.50 9.81 29.40
CA ALA A 514 14.49 9.09 30.20
C ALA A 514 15.85 9.80 30.22
N LEU A 515 16.30 10.29 29.06
CA LEU A 515 17.57 11.02 28.96
C LEU A 515 17.54 12.37 29.68
N GLN A 516 16.40 13.08 29.65
CA GLN A 516 16.21 14.30 30.44
C GLN A 516 16.29 14.03 31.94
N MET A 517 15.61 12.98 32.42
CA MET A 517 15.66 12.58 33.84
C MET A 517 17.09 12.22 34.25
N PHE A 518 17.81 11.46 33.41
CA PHE A 518 19.20 11.09 33.66
C PHE A 518 20.11 12.31 33.78
N VAL A 519 20.00 13.28 32.87
CA VAL A 519 20.78 14.53 32.92
C VAL A 519 20.45 15.34 34.16
N GLN A 520 19.18 15.39 34.59
CA GLN A 520 18.78 16.07 35.82
C GLN A 520 19.37 15.40 37.07
N ILE A 521 19.36 14.07 37.12
CA ILE A 521 19.97 13.29 38.21
C ILE A 521 21.47 13.57 38.29
N LEU A 522 22.18 13.49 37.16
CA LEU A 522 23.62 13.80 37.10
C LEU A 522 23.91 15.23 37.54
N ALA A 523 23.16 16.22 37.05
CA ALA A 523 23.33 17.61 37.47
C ALA A 523 23.11 17.78 38.99
N GLY A 524 22.13 17.07 39.55
CA GLY A 524 21.88 17.05 41.00
C GLY A 524 23.04 16.44 41.80
N ILE A 525 23.68 15.39 41.29
CA ILE A 525 24.86 14.75 41.91
C ILE A 525 26.05 15.71 41.88
N PHE A 526 26.33 16.32 40.73
CA PHE A 526 27.48 17.21 40.58
C PHE A 526 27.32 18.53 41.35
N MET A 527 26.13 19.15 41.36
CA MET A 527 25.91 20.39 42.11
C MET A 527 25.85 20.20 43.64
N ARG A 528 25.74 18.98 44.15
CA ARG A 528 25.89 18.71 45.59
C ARG A 528 27.35 18.72 46.06
N LYS A 529 28.33 18.58 45.15
CA LYS A 529 29.76 18.63 45.51
C LYS A 529 30.25 20.02 45.92
N ASP A 530 29.55 21.08 45.55
CA ASP A 530 29.92 22.46 45.95
C ASP A 530 29.37 22.87 47.32
N LYS A 531 28.77 21.92 48.07
CA LYS A 531 28.20 22.13 49.42
C LYS A 531 28.78 21.21 50.51
N ILE A 532 29.81 20.44 50.18
CA ILE A 532 30.64 19.68 51.12
C ILE A 532 32.05 20.28 51.02
#